data_AF-A0A564Z450-F1
#
_entry.id   AF-A0A564Z450-F1
#
_cell.length_a   1.000
_cell.length_b   1.000
_cell.length_c   1.000
_cell.angle_alpha   90.00
_cell.angle_beta   90.00
_cell.angle_gamma   90.00
#
_symmetry.space_group_name_H-M   'P 1'
#
loop_
_entity.id
_entity.type
_entity.pdbx_description
1 polymer ?
#
loop_
_entity_poly.entity_id
_entity_poly.type
_entity_poly.pdbx_seq_one_letter_code
_entity_poly.pdbx_strand_id
1 'polypeptide(L)'
;MLILLLFLLISVNCDRFEEELLVKDFGNGYSALHFNFITQKFIDDDFNFHIFPKSLHSKLRKYNVEEFHLSMVQGFWDRQKWGPPFMSISSGGSEIWAWFSPQAPNIDQSWAYFLEALSGQFCASLSQLGLPKNHISPSLSYRPSGLTNNLNSRNVSKVFRYAQLPHEELCTENLTPFSKLLPCKKFSGLASLLKPQSLFKATYNALSIDVRKVCSDPDCRHASLELKQALTYVFNRRHLFASINEPWSLTGLLGGQISRACQVADRSEIIILQSQPDLNLSPQIEPLSLNNWDKNRVLAVYSPANQYVSDLIITSLPDVKRLYSATISQDSVSVMKYATGKGDIDGGVKIELCNNLNFPVHVVLLDSAPWHAEMLFSSLLVTESTEGSESQTAVIPDRVIFTPSVHRERMSLLELLLKLPSRKCVTVSYAIKKILMHWNEYLPDANHGIYLPAATVIFQLSPEQLNRHRASRSPVSWELALPPWASTYAEFLSSRNGTSPENRLGEGFVRLYSETPLIRLPVPDFSMPFNALCLVCSVVALLFGAIHKFTTAPLLPAIAQGDEDEVDRPPIVRLIEQVKRFFSFWRKVEKPKTD
;
A
#
# COMPACT_ATOMS: atom_id res chain seq x y z
N MET A 1 -55.19 -23.47 7.30
CA MET A 1 -54.28 -23.64 8.46
C MET A 1 -52.96 -24.38 8.13
N LEU A 2 -52.68 -24.72 6.86
CA LEU A 2 -51.43 -25.40 6.47
C LEU A 2 -50.39 -24.45 5.82
N ILE A 3 -50.83 -23.27 5.36
CA ILE A 3 -49.95 -22.28 4.68
C ILE A 3 -49.19 -21.40 5.70
N LEU A 4 -49.64 -21.34 6.96
CA LEU A 4 -48.97 -20.57 8.01
C LEU A 4 -47.77 -21.31 8.65
N LEU A 5 -47.64 -22.63 8.43
CA LEU A 5 -46.57 -23.45 8.98
C LEU A 5 -45.35 -23.59 8.05
N LEU A 6 -45.46 -23.15 6.79
CA LEU A 6 -44.31 -23.10 5.86
C LEU A 6 -43.40 -21.87 6.09
N PHE A 7 -43.79 -20.98 7.02
CA PHE A 7 -42.95 -19.87 7.51
C PHE A 7 -42.06 -20.27 8.69
N LEU A 8 -42.03 -21.55 9.07
CA LEU A 8 -41.05 -22.08 10.01
C LEU A 8 -39.72 -22.35 9.29
N LEU A 9 -38.78 -21.45 9.54
CA LEU A 9 -37.33 -21.69 9.52
C LEU A 9 -36.73 -22.03 8.14
N ILE A 10 -36.91 -21.16 7.16
CA ILE A 10 -35.78 -20.91 6.26
C ILE A 10 -34.82 -20.08 7.11
N SER A 11 -33.78 -20.71 7.66
CA SER A 11 -32.60 -19.99 8.12
C SER A 11 -31.99 -19.34 6.89
N VAL A 12 -32.47 -18.14 6.54
CA VAL A 12 -31.83 -17.32 5.51
C VAL A 12 -30.48 -16.97 6.10
N ASN A 13 -29.43 -17.64 5.61
CA ASN A 13 -28.05 -17.30 5.92
C ASN A 13 -27.81 -15.89 5.38
N CYS A 14 -28.00 -14.89 6.24
CA CYS A 14 -27.91 -13.49 5.87
C CYS A 14 -26.45 -13.04 5.90
N ASP A 15 -26.04 -12.27 4.90
CA ASP A 15 -24.75 -11.56 4.95
C ASP A 15 -24.73 -10.66 6.20
N ARG A 16 -23.57 -10.52 6.85
CA ARG A 16 -23.38 -9.69 8.06
C ARG A 16 -22.58 -8.44 7.73
N PHE A 17 -22.95 -7.29 8.27
CA PHE A 17 -22.20 -6.04 8.10
C PHE A 17 -21.98 -5.32 9.42
N GLU A 18 -20.73 -4.97 9.71
CA GLU A 18 -20.33 -4.24 10.91
C GLU A 18 -19.47 -3.03 10.55
N GLU A 19 -19.68 -1.92 11.24
CA GLU A 19 -18.92 -0.70 11.08
C GLU A 19 -18.40 -0.18 12.44
N GLU A 20 -17.11 0.13 12.49
CA GLU A 20 -16.43 0.62 13.68
C GLU A 20 -15.57 1.85 13.34
N LEU A 21 -15.58 2.84 14.23
CA LEU A 21 -14.67 3.99 14.17
C LEU A 21 -13.89 4.07 15.47
N LEU A 22 -12.58 3.92 15.38
CA LEU A 22 -11.67 4.07 16.50
C LEU A 22 -11.13 5.50 16.52
N VAL A 23 -11.18 6.12 17.69
CA VAL A 23 -10.70 7.48 17.94
C VAL A 23 -9.59 7.42 18.98
N LYS A 24 -8.40 7.91 18.64
CA LYS A 24 -7.25 7.95 19.56
C LYS A 24 -6.55 9.30 19.50
N ASP A 25 -6.27 9.89 20.65
CA ASP A 25 -5.39 11.06 20.75
C ASP A 25 -3.99 10.58 21.17
N PHE A 26 -2.97 10.90 20.38
CA PHE A 26 -1.59 10.53 20.71
C PHE A 26 -0.93 11.54 21.64
N GLY A 27 -1.59 12.66 21.95
CA GLY A 27 -0.98 13.81 22.59
C GLY A 27 -0.18 14.67 21.61
N ASN A 28 0.40 15.75 22.11
CA ASN A 28 1.23 16.68 21.34
C ASN A 28 0.56 17.30 20.10
N GLY A 29 -0.77 17.23 20.00
CA GLY A 29 -1.56 17.73 18.87
C GLY A 29 -1.83 16.73 17.76
N TYR A 30 -1.53 15.43 17.93
CA TYR A 30 -1.88 14.41 16.94
C TYR A 30 -3.11 13.61 17.37
N SER A 31 -4.08 13.48 16.46
CA SER A 31 -5.29 12.69 16.68
C SER A 31 -5.55 11.79 15.49
N ALA A 32 -5.87 10.53 15.75
CA ALA A 32 -6.13 9.53 14.72
C ALA A 32 -7.55 9.01 14.74
N LEU A 33 -8.05 8.76 13.54
CA LEU A 33 -9.37 8.20 13.27
C LEU A 33 -9.18 6.99 12.36
N HIS A 34 -9.60 5.81 12.83
CA HIS A 34 -9.47 4.57 12.10
C HIS A 34 -10.84 3.93 11.89
N PHE A 35 -11.28 3.88 10.64
CA PHE A 35 -12.50 3.20 10.23
C PHE A 35 -12.21 1.74 9.91
N ASN A 36 -13.04 0.84 10.41
CA ASN A 36 -13.02 -0.58 10.12
C ASN A 36 -14.43 -1.03 9.71
N PHE A 37 -14.59 -1.49 8.48
CA PHE A 37 -15.85 -2.00 7.95
C PHE A 37 -15.68 -3.47 7.58
N ILE A 38 -16.53 -4.33 8.12
CA ILE A 38 -16.47 -5.78 7.90
C ILE A 38 -17.77 -6.21 7.22
N THR A 39 -17.65 -6.87 6.07
CA THR A 39 -18.77 -7.52 5.37
C THR A 39 -18.47 -9.00 5.26
N GLN A 40 -19.34 -9.85 5.79
CA GLN A 40 -19.20 -11.31 5.74
C GLN A 40 -20.31 -11.93 4.90
N LYS A 41 -19.93 -12.84 4.01
CA LYS A 41 -20.84 -13.61 3.16
C LYS A 41 -20.59 -15.10 3.31
N PHE A 42 -21.64 -15.89 3.53
CA PHE A 42 -21.54 -17.35 3.56
C PHE A 42 -21.14 -17.92 2.18
N ILE A 43 -20.22 -18.89 2.16
CA ILE A 43 -19.68 -19.46 0.91
C ILE A 43 -20.69 -20.40 0.22
N ASP A 44 -21.60 -21.03 0.97
CA ASP A 44 -22.53 -22.04 0.44
C ASP A 44 -23.57 -21.47 -0.56
N ASP A 45 -23.74 -20.15 -0.64
CA ASP A 45 -24.63 -19.48 -1.59
C ASP A 45 -23.86 -18.61 -2.59
N ASP A 46 -23.45 -19.23 -3.69
CA ASP A 46 -22.61 -18.63 -4.73
C ASP A 46 -23.32 -17.53 -5.57
N PHE A 47 -24.65 -17.48 -5.55
CA PHE A 47 -25.43 -16.69 -6.51
C PHE A 47 -26.22 -15.54 -5.89
N ASN A 48 -26.60 -15.65 -4.61
CA ASN A 48 -27.33 -14.58 -3.95
C ASN A 48 -26.38 -13.58 -3.28
N PHE A 49 -26.36 -12.35 -3.77
CA PHE A 49 -25.60 -11.25 -3.16
C PHE A 49 -26.58 -10.30 -2.50
N HIS A 50 -26.56 -10.23 -1.17
CA HIS A 50 -27.37 -9.25 -0.44
C HIS A 50 -26.55 -7.99 -0.17
N ILE A 51 -25.40 -8.16 0.49
CA ILE A 51 -24.60 -7.05 1.01
C ILE A 51 -23.20 -7.08 0.37
N PHE A 52 -22.62 -8.26 0.18
CA PHE A 52 -21.27 -8.40 -0.34
C PHE A 52 -21.15 -7.90 -1.79
N PRO A 53 -20.13 -7.09 -2.15
CA PRO A 53 -20.01 -6.52 -3.48
C PRO A 53 -19.70 -7.58 -4.54
N LYS A 54 -20.69 -7.85 -5.41
CA LYS A 54 -20.58 -8.78 -6.55
C LYS A 54 -19.40 -8.48 -7.48
N SER A 55 -19.07 -7.21 -7.67
CA SER A 55 -17.95 -6.77 -8.52
C SER A 55 -16.60 -7.29 -8.05
N LEU A 56 -16.39 -7.36 -6.73
CA LEU A 56 -15.17 -7.88 -6.14
C LEU A 56 -15.20 -9.41 -6.11
N HIS A 57 -16.29 -10.01 -5.64
CA HIS A 57 -16.45 -11.47 -5.58
C HIS A 57 -16.21 -12.13 -6.95
N SER A 58 -16.79 -11.56 -8.02
CA SER A 58 -16.63 -12.10 -9.38
C SER A 58 -15.18 -12.09 -9.84
N LYS A 59 -14.35 -11.14 -9.40
CA LYS A 59 -12.92 -11.08 -9.76
C LYS A 59 -12.12 -12.13 -9.00
N LEU A 60 -12.38 -12.28 -7.70
CA LEU A 60 -11.72 -13.29 -6.87
C LEU A 60 -11.95 -14.68 -7.42
N ARG A 61 -13.21 -15.02 -7.75
CA ARG A 61 -13.56 -16.30 -8.35
C ARG A 61 -12.93 -16.49 -9.74
N LYS A 62 -13.00 -15.48 -10.61
CA LYS A 62 -12.49 -15.55 -12.00
C LYS A 62 -10.98 -15.82 -12.05
N TYR A 63 -10.23 -15.27 -11.11
CA TYR A 63 -8.77 -15.38 -11.07
C TYR A 63 -8.25 -16.29 -9.95
N ASN A 64 -9.12 -17.14 -9.39
CA ASN A 64 -8.78 -18.14 -8.38
C ASN A 64 -8.03 -17.57 -7.15
N VAL A 65 -8.38 -16.36 -6.72
CA VAL A 65 -7.82 -15.71 -5.54
C VAL A 65 -8.62 -16.13 -4.31
N GLU A 66 -7.94 -16.72 -3.32
CA GLU A 66 -8.57 -17.17 -2.07
C GLU A 66 -8.46 -16.13 -0.95
N GLU A 67 -7.35 -15.41 -0.90
CA GLU A 67 -7.09 -14.34 0.06
C GLU A 67 -6.27 -13.26 -0.63
N PHE A 68 -6.58 -11.98 -0.39
CA PHE A 68 -5.72 -10.89 -0.85
C PHE A 68 -5.78 -9.69 0.09
N HIS A 69 -4.74 -8.87 -0.01
CA HIS A 69 -4.62 -7.59 0.65
C HIS A 69 -4.19 -6.56 -0.37
N LEU A 70 -4.82 -5.40 -0.34
CA LEU A 70 -4.42 -4.19 -1.03
C LEU A 70 -4.35 -3.07 0.00
N SER A 71 -3.24 -2.36 0.09
CA SER A 71 -3.15 -1.11 0.83
C SER A 71 -2.55 0.00 -0.01
N MET A 72 -2.98 1.23 0.28
CA MET A 72 -2.48 2.47 -0.33
C MET A 72 -2.26 3.47 0.79
N VAL A 73 -1.03 3.97 0.91
CA VAL A 73 -0.59 4.78 2.03
C VAL A 73 0.05 6.06 1.51
N GLN A 74 -0.34 7.17 2.11
CA GLN A 74 0.31 8.46 1.96
C GLN A 74 0.94 8.87 3.28
N GLY A 75 2.25 9.09 3.27
CA GLY A 75 3.06 9.38 4.46
C GLY A 75 3.60 8.14 5.16
N PHE A 76 4.22 8.36 6.32
CA PHE A 76 4.87 7.33 7.12
C PHE A 76 4.24 7.24 8.52
N TRP A 77 4.03 6.02 9.02
CA TRP A 77 3.56 5.83 10.38
C TRP A 77 4.69 6.02 11.39
N ASP A 78 4.69 7.15 12.09
CA ASP A 78 5.69 7.43 13.12
C ASP A 78 5.39 6.64 14.41
N ARG A 79 5.95 5.42 14.51
CA ARG A 79 5.81 4.58 15.71
C ARG A 79 6.36 5.24 16.98
N GLN A 80 7.30 6.19 16.88
CA GLN A 80 7.87 6.85 18.05
C GLN A 80 6.90 7.89 18.63
N LYS A 81 6.21 8.63 17.76
CA LYS A 81 5.23 9.65 18.16
C LYS A 81 3.84 9.08 18.43
N TRP A 82 3.40 8.12 17.62
CA TRP A 82 2.02 7.62 17.63
C TRP A 82 1.87 6.25 18.30
N GLY A 83 2.99 5.56 18.56
CA GLY A 83 2.97 4.19 19.08
C GLY A 83 2.59 3.17 18.01
N PRO A 84 2.10 1.99 18.41
CA PRO A 84 1.70 0.94 17.47
C PRO A 84 0.58 1.39 16.51
N PRO A 85 0.65 1.00 15.22
CA PRO A 85 -0.37 1.33 14.23
C PRO A 85 -1.64 0.51 14.44
N PHE A 86 -2.75 1.02 13.90
CA PHE A 86 -4.02 0.28 13.81
C PHE A 86 -3.94 -0.89 12.84
N MET A 87 -3.07 -0.83 11.83
CA MET A 87 -2.89 -1.87 10.82
C MET A 87 -1.41 -2.04 10.48
N SER A 88 -1.00 -3.27 10.18
CA SER A 88 0.33 -3.57 9.67
C SER A 88 0.34 -3.49 8.13
N ILE A 89 0.72 -2.34 7.60
CA ILE A 89 0.79 -2.05 6.16
C ILE A 89 2.11 -1.37 5.81
N SER A 90 2.54 -1.51 4.54
CA SER A 90 3.77 -0.90 4.05
C SER A 90 3.79 0.62 4.23
N SER A 91 5.00 1.14 4.46
CA SER A 91 5.28 2.57 4.53
C SER A 91 5.29 3.17 3.12
N GLY A 92 4.32 4.01 2.80
CA GLY A 92 4.27 4.77 1.54
C GLY A 92 3.92 3.92 0.31
N GLY A 93 3.12 4.51 -0.57
CA GLY A 93 2.70 3.89 -1.82
C GLY A 93 1.68 2.77 -1.65
N SER A 94 1.63 1.85 -2.61
CA SER A 94 0.72 0.71 -2.57
C SER A 94 1.44 -0.61 -2.30
N GLU A 95 0.79 -1.48 -1.56
CA GLU A 95 1.22 -2.86 -1.30
C GLU A 95 0.09 -3.80 -1.68
N ILE A 96 0.44 -4.90 -2.34
CA ILE A 96 -0.52 -5.94 -2.67
C ILE A 96 0.10 -7.32 -2.54
N TRP A 97 -0.65 -8.22 -1.93
CA TRP A 97 -0.32 -9.63 -1.90
C TRP A 97 -1.56 -10.49 -1.99
N ALA A 98 -1.41 -11.68 -2.57
CA ALA A 98 -2.52 -12.59 -2.80
C ALA A 98 -2.09 -14.05 -2.68
N TRP A 99 -3.00 -14.85 -2.15
CA TRP A 99 -2.97 -16.30 -2.13
C TRP A 99 -3.92 -16.84 -3.18
N PHE A 100 -3.39 -17.68 -4.05
CA PHE A 100 -4.13 -18.34 -5.12
C PHE A 100 -4.49 -19.76 -4.73
N SER A 101 -5.58 -20.25 -5.32
CA SER A 101 -5.96 -21.64 -5.14
C SER A 101 -4.88 -22.57 -5.73
N PRO A 102 -4.46 -23.63 -5.03
CA PRO A 102 -3.51 -24.61 -5.57
C PRO A 102 -3.97 -25.29 -6.86
N GLN A 103 -5.27 -25.25 -7.14
CA GLN A 103 -5.89 -25.81 -8.35
C GLN A 103 -5.85 -24.85 -9.54
N ALA A 104 -5.39 -23.61 -9.36
CA ALA A 104 -5.31 -22.64 -10.43
C ALA A 104 -4.30 -23.09 -11.50
N PRO A 105 -4.64 -23.02 -12.80
CA PRO A 105 -3.80 -23.57 -13.86
C PRO A 105 -2.51 -22.77 -14.06
N ASN A 106 -2.59 -21.44 -14.04
CA ASN A 106 -1.45 -20.54 -14.16
C ASN A 106 -1.61 -19.34 -13.23
N ILE A 107 -0.77 -19.31 -12.19
CA ILE A 107 -0.86 -18.32 -11.10
C ILE A 107 -0.29 -16.98 -11.54
N ASP A 108 0.78 -16.95 -12.35
CA ASP A 108 1.36 -15.70 -12.84
C ASP A 108 0.41 -14.97 -13.78
N GLN A 109 -0.26 -15.72 -14.66
CA GLN A 109 -1.30 -15.16 -15.53
C GLN A 109 -2.52 -14.68 -14.74
N SER A 110 -2.93 -15.45 -13.71
CA SER A 110 -4.04 -15.07 -12.84
C SER A 110 -3.70 -13.80 -12.04
N TRP A 111 -2.48 -13.69 -11.53
CA TRP A 111 -1.95 -12.50 -10.87
C TRP A 111 -1.96 -11.28 -11.77
N ALA A 112 -1.42 -11.39 -12.99
CA ALA A 112 -1.41 -10.29 -13.94
C ALA A 112 -2.82 -9.79 -14.26
N TYR A 113 -3.75 -10.66 -14.64
CA TYR A 113 -5.12 -10.25 -14.97
C TYR A 113 -5.94 -9.79 -13.76
N PHE A 114 -5.67 -10.34 -12.58
CA PHE A 114 -6.27 -9.86 -11.34
C PHE A 114 -5.87 -8.41 -11.07
N LEU A 115 -4.59 -8.09 -11.20
CA LEU A 115 -4.10 -6.73 -11.01
C LEU A 115 -4.58 -5.75 -12.08
N GLU A 116 -4.71 -6.16 -13.34
CA GLU A 116 -5.37 -5.35 -14.38
C GLU A 116 -6.82 -5.03 -14.00
N ALA A 117 -7.56 -6.03 -13.50
CA ALA A 117 -8.95 -5.85 -13.10
C ALA A 117 -9.11 -5.00 -11.82
N LEU A 118 -8.14 -5.04 -10.90
CA LEU A 118 -8.11 -4.19 -9.71
C LEU A 118 -7.67 -2.77 -10.04
N SER A 119 -6.68 -2.60 -10.93
CA SER A 119 -6.21 -1.31 -11.44
C SER A 119 -7.39 -0.49 -11.98
N GLY A 120 -8.22 -1.08 -12.85
CA GLY A 120 -9.42 -0.42 -13.36
C GLY A 120 -10.52 -0.18 -12.32
N GLN A 121 -10.57 -0.96 -11.23
CA GLN A 121 -11.56 -0.76 -10.16
C GLN A 121 -11.20 0.37 -9.22
N PHE A 122 -9.92 0.45 -8.84
CA PHE A 122 -9.44 1.42 -7.87
C PHE A 122 -8.81 2.65 -8.52
N CYS A 123 -8.76 2.73 -9.86
CA CYS A 123 -8.11 3.82 -10.59
C CYS A 123 -6.65 4.00 -10.15
N ALA A 124 -5.90 2.90 -10.12
CA ALA A 124 -4.53 2.87 -9.63
C ALA A 124 -3.60 2.13 -10.60
N SER A 125 -2.30 2.41 -10.58
CA SER A 125 -1.29 1.84 -11.49
C SER A 125 -0.88 0.39 -11.18
N LEU A 126 -1.80 -0.41 -10.62
CA LEU A 126 -1.52 -1.77 -10.11
C LEU A 126 -1.17 -2.79 -11.22
N SER A 127 -1.57 -2.53 -12.46
CA SER A 127 -1.26 -3.39 -13.62
C SER A 127 0.24 -3.64 -13.78
N GLN A 128 1.07 -2.64 -13.46
CA GLN A 128 2.53 -2.75 -13.53
C GLN A 128 3.07 -3.83 -12.60
N LEU A 129 2.42 -4.08 -11.45
CA LEU A 129 2.82 -5.10 -10.48
C LEU A 129 2.52 -6.53 -10.98
N GLY A 130 1.71 -6.67 -12.04
CA GLY A 130 1.44 -7.94 -12.70
C GLY A 130 2.65 -8.52 -13.43
N LEU A 131 3.63 -7.67 -13.76
CA LEU A 131 4.81 -8.07 -14.51
C LEU A 131 5.82 -8.79 -13.60
N PRO A 132 6.51 -9.86 -14.08
CA PRO A 132 7.54 -10.58 -13.31
C PRO A 132 8.67 -9.70 -12.76
N LYS A 133 8.95 -8.58 -13.42
CA LYS A 133 9.96 -7.60 -13.02
C LYS A 133 9.56 -6.71 -11.83
N ASN A 134 8.32 -6.82 -11.34
CA ASN A 134 7.72 -5.95 -10.32
C ASN A 134 7.03 -6.72 -9.18
N HIS A 135 7.18 -8.05 -9.10
CA HIS A 135 6.67 -8.85 -7.99
C HIS A 135 7.67 -9.92 -7.55
N ILE A 136 7.45 -10.45 -6.35
CA ILE A 136 8.24 -11.52 -5.73
C ILE A 136 7.31 -12.61 -5.18
N SER A 137 7.90 -13.78 -4.90
CA SER A 137 7.18 -14.94 -4.35
C SER A 137 7.94 -15.49 -3.13
N PRO A 138 7.84 -14.83 -1.97
CA PRO A 138 8.54 -15.25 -0.75
C PRO A 138 7.98 -16.59 -0.23
N SER A 139 8.78 -17.28 0.57
CA SER A 139 8.51 -18.65 1.01
C SER A 139 8.37 -18.80 2.52
N LEU A 140 8.93 -17.87 3.31
CA LEU A 140 8.98 -17.92 4.77
C LEU A 140 8.15 -16.79 5.40
N SER A 141 8.20 -15.60 4.81
CA SER A 141 7.70 -14.38 5.46
C SER A 141 6.20 -14.35 5.65
N TYR A 142 5.41 -14.80 4.67
CA TYR A 142 3.95 -14.68 4.71
C TYR A 142 3.27 -16.01 5.04
N ARG A 143 2.18 -15.92 5.81
CA ARG A 143 1.23 -17.00 6.06
C ARG A 143 -0.19 -16.48 5.81
N PRO A 144 -1.11 -17.32 5.32
CA PRO A 144 -2.50 -16.94 5.17
C PRO A 144 -3.09 -16.55 6.52
N SER A 145 -3.88 -15.49 6.52
CA SER A 145 -4.64 -15.07 7.70
C SER A 145 -5.99 -15.79 7.79
N GLY A 146 -6.52 -16.26 6.66
CA GLY A 146 -7.78 -16.99 6.58
C GLY A 146 -7.64 -18.51 6.56
N LEU A 147 -8.79 -19.18 6.49
CA LEU A 147 -8.89 -20.61 6.27
C LEU A 147 -8.31 -20.98 4.90
N THR A 148 -7.42 -21.96 4.93
CA THR A 148 -6.73 -22.44 3.73
C THR A 148 -6.59 -23.96 3.78
N ASN A 149 -6.65 -24.60 2.62
CA ASN A 149 -6.48 -26.04 2.49
C ASN A 149 -4.99 -26.40 2.41
N ASN A 150 -4.51 -27.26 3.31
CA ASN A 150 -3.20 -27.93 3.32
C ASN A 150 -2.07 -27.24 2.50
N LEU A 151 -1.65 -26.07 2.95
CA LEU A 151 -0.45 -25.41 2.42
C LEU A 151 0.80 -26.02 3.06
N ASN A 152 1.53 -26.80 2.28
CA ASN A 152 2.88 -27.22 2.67
C ASN A 152 3.87 -26.07 2.45
N SER A 153 4.88 -25.95 3.32
CA SER A 153 5.94 -24.93 3.23
C SER A 153 6.66 -24.90 1.88
N ARG A 154 6.69 -26.01 1.14
CA ARG A 154 7.28 -26.10 -0.21
C ARG A 154 6.42 -25.49 -1.32
N ASN A 155 5.12 -25.32 -1.09
CA ASN A 155 4.18 -24.84 -2.10
C ASN A 155 3.86 -23.35 -1.96
N VAL A 156 4.27 -22.69 -0.87
CA VAL A 156 3.98 -21.29 -0.57
C VAL A 156 4.36 -20.37 -1.73
N SER A 157 5.62 -20.41 -2.19
CA SER A 157 6.09 -19.55 -3.28
C SER A 157 5.39 -19.82 -4.63
N LYS A 158 4.75 -20.99 -4.81
CA LYS A 158 3.99 -21.27 -6.03
C LYS A 158 2.66 -20.54 -6.03
N VAL A 159 2.00 -20.45 -4.88
CA VAL A 159 0.63 -19.92 -4.72
C VAL A 159 0.55 -18.52 -4.14
N PHE A 160 1.67 -17.96 -3.69
CA PHE A 160 1.73 -16.63 -3.10
C PHE A 160 2.44 -15.63 -4.02
N ARG A 161 1.86 -14.45 -4.19
CA ARG A 161 2.48 -13.33 -4.90
C ARG A 161 2.46 -12.09 -4.01
N TYR A 162 3.55 -11.34 -4.06
CA TYR A 162 3.76 -10.13 -3.28
C TYR A 162 4.38 -9.04 -4.14
N ALA A 163 3.87 -7.82 -4.04
CA ALA A 163 4.42 -6.66 -4.73
C ALA A 163 4.20 -5.37 -3.94
N GLN A 164 5.10 -4.41 -4.13
CA GLN A 164 4.98 -3.06 -3.61
C GLN A 164 5.26 -2.06 -4.74
N LEU A 165 4.52 -0.94 -4.74
CA LEU A 165 4.74 0.20 -5.60
C LEU A 165 4.82 1.48 -4.74
N PRO A 166 6.02 1.86 -4.25
CA PRO A 166 6.20 2.96 -3.32
C PRO A 166 5.69 4.34 -3.79
N HIS A 167 5.53 4.55 -5.10
CA HIS A 167 5.09 5.82 -5.68
C HIS A 167 3.56 5.94 -5.85
N GLU A 168 2.81 4.87 -5.64
CA GLU A 168 1.36 4.87 -5.83
C GLU A 168 0.64 5.22 -4.52
N GLU A 169 0.65 6.51 -4.19
CA GLU A 169 0.00 7.04 -2.98
C GLU A 169 -1.53 7.05 -3.09
N LEU A 170 -2.20 7.20 -1.94
CA LEU A 170 -3.66 7.29 -1.87
C LEU A 170 -4.17 8.63 -2.44
N CYS A 171 -5.02 8.55 -3.47
CA CYS A 171 -5.68 9.70 -4.09
C CYS A 171 -7.21 9.69 -3.86
N THR A 172 -7.87 10.82 -4.16
CA THR A 172 -9.34 10.96 -4.02
C THR A 172 -10.12 10.03 -4.94
N GLU A 173 -9.50 9.68 -6.06
CA GLU A 173 -9.95 8.78 -7.10
C GLU A 173 -10.09 7.36 -6.58
N ASN A 174 -9.25 6.94 -5.61
CA ASN A 174 -9.34 5.60 -4.99
C ASN A 174 -10.41 5.54 -3.89
N LEU A 175 -10.70 6.67 -3.21
CA LEU A 175 -11.69 6.73 -2.14
C LEU A 175 -13.13 6.47 -2.65
N THR A 176 -13.43 6.92 -3.86
CA THR A 176 -14.75 6.71 -4.48
C THR A 176 -15.06 5.22 -4.69
N PRO A 177 -14.26 4.42 -5.43
CA PRO A 177 -14.50 2.99 -5.59
C PRO A 177 -14.43 2.22 -4.28
N PHE A 178 -13.58 2.61 -3.32
CA PHE A 178 -13.59 2.06 -1.96
C PHE A 178 -14.96 2.21 -1.31
N SER A 179 -15.50 3.43 -1.28
CA SER A 179 -16.81 3.68 -0.67
C SER A 179 -17.98 3.06 -1.44
N LYS A 180 -17.82 2.77 -2.74
CA LYS A 180 -18.84 2.08 -3.54
C LYS A 180 -19.00 0.61 -3.16
N LEU A 181 -17.99 -0.01 -2.54
CA LEU A 181 -18.06 -1.38 -2.04
C LEU A 181 -18.84 -1.49 -0.73
N LEU A 182 -18.98 -0.38 0.02
CA LEU A 182 -19.71 -0.36 1.27
C LEU A 182 -21.23 -0.43 1.02
N PRO A 183 -22.00 -1.18 1.83
CA PRO A 183 -23.44 -1.36 1.62
C PRO A 183 -24.23 -0.05 1.66
N CYS A 184 -23.94 0.78 2.66
CA CYS A 184 -24.54 2.11 2.86
C CYS A 184 -23.80 3.23 2.09
N LYS A 185 -22.77 2.89 1.31
CA LYS A 185 -21.92 3.82 0.55
C LYS A 185 -21.46 4.99 1.42
N LYS A 186 -21.71 6.24 1.01
CA LYS A 186 -21.46 7.45 1.81
C LYS A 186 -22.75 8.14 2.27
N PHE A 187 -23.90 7.46 2.18
CA PHE A 187 -25.21 8.08 2.43
C PHE A 187 -25.63 8.01 3.90
N SER A 188 -25.21 6.96 4.61
CA SER A 188 -25.55 6.70 6.02
C SER A 188 -24.45 5.92 6.73
N GLY A 189 -24.51 5.88 8.06
CA GLY A 189 -23.52 5.20 8.91
C GLY A 189 -22.23 5.99 9.05
N LEU A 190 -21.18 5.31 9.51
CA LEU A 190 -19.86 5.93 9.72
C LEU A 190 -19.21 6.38 8.40
N ALA A 191 -19.56 5.71 7.31
CA ALA A 191 -19.05 6.03 5.99
C ALA A 191 -19.50 7.41 5.46
N SER A 192 -20.54 8.03 6.05
CA SER A 192 -20.97 9.39 5.69
C SER A 192 -19.94 10.46 6.07
N LEU A 193 -19.08 10.16 7.05
CA LEU A 193 -17.99 11.02 7.49
C LEU A 193 -16.83 11.08 6.48
N LEU A 194 -16.77 10.14 5.53
CA LEU A 194 -15.65 10.01 4.59
C LEU A 194 -15.71 11.06 3.48
N LYS A 195 -15.12 12.22 3.73
CA LYS A 195 -15.02 13.31 2.74
C LYS A 195 -13.65 13.31 2.06
N PRO A 196 -13.57 13.58 0.74
CA PRO A 196 -12.28 13.67 0.04
C PRO A 196 -11.35 14.73 0.62
N GLN A 197 -11.89 15.85 1.11
CA GLN A 197 -11.11 16.92 1.73
C GLN A 197 -10.29 16.46 2.95
N SER A 198 -10.74 15.42 3.65
CA SER A 198 -10.05 14.90 4.84
C SER A 198 -8.72 14.25 4.49
N LEU A 199 -8.60 13.67 3.29
CA LEU A 199 -7.35 13.11 2.78
C LEU A 199 -6.26 14.19 2.71
N PHE A 200 -6.58 15.36 2.15
CA PHE A 200 -5.59 16.45 2.02
C PHE A 200 -5.24 17.14 3.34
N LYS A 201 -6.14 17.09 4.34
CA LYS A 201 -5.91 17.71 5.67
C LYS A 201 -5.07 16.84 6.60
N ALA A 202 -5.09 15.53 6.42
CA ALA A 202 -4.39 14.59 7.27
C ALA A 202 -2.90 14.52 6.93
N THR A 203 -2.07 14.35 7.94
CA THR A 203 -0.61 14.17 7.81
C THR A 203 -0.26 12.75 7.37
N TYR A 204 -1.11 11.77 7.69
CA TYR A 204 -0.99 10.39 7.26
C TYR A 204 -2.37 9.86 6.87
N ASN A 205 -2.43 9.16 5.74
CA ASN A 205 -3.62 8.46 5.28
C ASN A 205 -3.26 7.04 4.88
N ALA A 206 -4.11 6.10 5.24
CA ALA A 206 -3.97 4.72 4.78
C ALA A 206 -5.32 4.10 4.50
N LEU A 207 -5.45 3.50 3.33
CA LEU A 207 -6.61 2.73 2.91
C LEU A 207 -6.20 1.27 2.75
N SER A 208 -6.98 0.33 3.28
CA SER A 208 -6.78 -1.09 3.04
C SER A 208 -8.07 -1.81 2.66
N ILE A 209 -7.90 -2.85 1.85
CA ILE A 209 -8.94 -3.79 1.46
C ILE A 209 -8.35 -5.18 1.57
N ASP A 210 -8.96 -5.97 2.43
CA ASP A 210 -8.55 -7.30 2.81
C ASP A 210 -9.70 -8.25 2.52
N VAL A 211 -9.43 -9.35 1.83
CA VAL A 211 -10.39 -10.44 1.70
C VAL A 211 -9.75 -11.74 2.13
N ARG A 212 -10.43 -12.47 3.00
CA ARG A 212 -10.01 -13.78 3.50
C ARG A 212 -11.20 -14.68 3.79
N LYS A 213 -10.97 -15.98 3.89
CA LYS A 213 -11.97 -16.95 4.35
C LYS A 213 -11.91 -17.07 5.86
N VAL A 214 -13.03 -17.03 6.55
CA VAL A 214 -13.12 -17.17 8.02
C VAL A 214 -14.15 -18.23 8.38
N CYS A 215 -14.06 -18.79 9.59
CA CYS A 215 -15.10 -19.67 10.11
C CYS A 215 -16.32 -18.83 10.47
N SER A 216 -17.51 -19.23 10.01
CA SER A 216 -18.75 -18.55 10.42
C SER A 216 -19.20 -19.00 11.81
N ASP A 217 -18.88 -20.25 12.18
CA ASP A 217 -19.25 -20.86 13.45
C ASP A 217 -18.01 -21.22 14.29
N PRO A 218 -18.13 -21.31 15.64
CA PRO A 218 -17.05 -21.74 16.52
C PRO A 218 -16.48 -23.12 16.17
N ASP A 219 -17.34 -24.04 15.71
CA ASP A 219 -16.97 -25.39 15.28
C ASP A 219 -16.36 -25.41 13.85
N CYS A 220 -16.30 -24.27 13.17
CA CYS A 220 -15.84 -24.11 11.79
C CYS A 220 -16.50 -25.07 10.77
N ARG A 221 -17.80 -25.36 10.94
CA ARG A 221 -18.56 -26.22 10.00
C ARG A 221 -18.87 -25.50 8.70
N HIS A 222 -19.20 -24.21 8.81
CA HIS A 222 -19.43 -23.33 7.68
C HIS A 222 -18.33 -22.28 7.59
N ALA A 223 -17.96 -21.94 6.36
CA ALA A 223 -16.99 -20.92 6.05
C ALA A 223 -17.68 -19.72 5.40
N SER A 224 -17.22 -18.52 5.76
CA SER A 224 -17.63 -17.26 5.16
C SER A 224 -16.45 -16.57 4.51
N LEU A 225 -16.75 -15.81 3.45
CA LEU A 225 -15.84 -14.85 2.85
C LEU A 225 -15.99 -13.52 3.58
N GLU A 226 -14.91 -13.05 4.18
CA GLU A 226 -14.84 -11.77 4.86
C GLU A 226 -14.16 -10.73 3.96
N LEU A 227 -14.83 -9.61 3.75
CA LEU A 227 -14.27 -8.39 3.18
C LEU A 227 -14.10 -7.37 4.30
N LYS A 228 -12.85 -7.04 4.60
CA LYS A 228 -12.48 -5.98 5.52
C LYS A 228 -12.01 -4.78 4.72
N GLN A 229 -12.58 -3.63 5.02
CA GLN A 229 -12.25 -2.35 4.43
C GLN A 229 -11.89 -1.39 5.54
N ALA A 230 -10.68 -0.83 5.50
CA ALA A 230 -10.23 0.07 6.53
C ALA A 230 -9.64 1.35 5.98
N LEU A 231 -9.76 2.42 6.76
CA LEU A 231 -9.29 3.75 6.39
C LEU A 231 -8.81 4.49 7.64
N THR A 232 -7.55 4.88 7.65
CA THR A 232 -6.92 5.57 8.79
C THR A 232 -6.53 6.98 8.37
N TYR A 233 -6.86 7.94 9.23
CA TYR A 233 -6.42 9.32 9.17
C TYR A 233 -5.61 9.66 10.43
N VAL A 234 -4.50 10.37 10.27
CA VAL A 234 -3.83 11.05 11.38
C VAL A 234 -3.76 12.54 11.09
N PHE A 235 -4.38 13.34 11.95
CA PHE A 235 -4.38 14.79 11.83
C PHE A 235 -3.38 15.41 12.80
N ASN A 236 -2.62 16.39 12.31
CA ASN A 236 -1.88 17.31 13.16
C ASN A 236 -2.73 18.56 13.42
N ARG A 237 -3.32 18.62 14.61
CA ARG A 237 -4.24 19.68 15.05
C ARG A 237 -3.60 21.07 15.06
N ARG A 238 -2.27 21.18 15.15
CA ARG A 238 -1.55 22.47 15.09
C ARG A 238 -1.72 23.22 13.77
N HIS A 239 -2.06 22.51 12.69
CA HIS A 239 -2.31 23.11 11.38
C HIS A 239 -3.78 23.43 11.15
N LEU A 240 -4.68 22.95 12.03
CA LEU A 240 -6.13 23.04 11.86
C LEU A 240 -6.79 23.96 12.89
N PHE A 241 -6.18 24.12 14.06
CA PHE A 241 -6.69 24.85 15.22
C PHE A 241 -5.65 25.86 15.71
N ALA A 242 -6.08 26.94 16.38
CA ALA A 242 -5.16 27.98 16.82
C ALA A 242 -4.31 27.54 18.03
N SER A 243 -4.79 26.57 18.81
CA SER A 243 -4.06 25.96 19.93
C SER A 243 -4.31 24.45 20.02
N ILE A 244 -3.33 23.71 20.56
CA ILE A 244 -3.41 22.25 20.78
C ILE A 244 -4.48 21.89 21.82
N ASN A 245 -4.77 22.80 22.74
CA ASN A 245 -5.75 22.57 23.80
C ASN A 245 -7.17 22.92 23.36
N GLU A 246 -7.36 23.39 22.12
CA GLU A 246 -8.69 23.65 21.61
C GLU A 246 -9.51 22.37 21.51
N PRO A 247 -10.79 22.40 21.94
CA PRO A 247 -11.70 21.30 21.74
C PRO A 247 -11.84 21.00 20.25
N TRP A 248 -11.85 19.72 19.92
CA TRP A 248 -12.01 19.26 18.54
C TRP A 248 -13.13 18.22 18.45
N SER A 249 -13.72 18.07 17.28
CA SER A 249 -14.80 17.12 17.02
C SER A 249 -14.50 16.31 15.77
N LEU A 250 -15.21 15.18 15.61
CA LEU A 250 -15.14 14.36 14.40
C LEU A 250 -15.56 15.19 13.16
N THR A 251 -16.57 16.03 13.33
CA THR A 251 -17.07 16.94 12.29
C THR A 251 -16.04 18.01 11.92
N GLY A 252 -15.28 18.54 12.88
CA GLY A 252 -14.21 19.50 12.61
C GLY A 252 -13.03 18.92 11.83
N LEU A 253 -12.62 17.68 12.15
CA LEU A 253 -11.50 17.00 11.48
C LEU A 253 -11.91 16.45 10.10
N LEU A 254 -13.01 15.72 10.02
CA LEU A 254 -13.44 15.03 8.80
C LEU A 254 -14.32 15.93 7.91
N GLY A 255 -15.00 16.92 8.47
CA GLY A 255 -15.91 17.80 7.74
C GLY A 255 -17.21 17.13 7.27
N GLY A 256 -17.48 15.90 7.70
CA GLY A 256 -18.75 15.19 7.49
C GLY A 256 -19.55 15.10 8.78
N GLN A 257 -20.86 14.83 8.66
CA GLN A 257 -21.76 14.58 9.78
C GLN A 257 -22.47 13.24 9.61
N ILE A 258 -22.88 12.62 10.72
CA ILE A 258 -23.70 11.41 10.72
C ILE A 258 -25.15 11.86 10.82
N SER A 259 -25.88 11.80 9.71
CA SER A 259 -27.30 12.18 9.67
C SER A 259 -28.24 11.02 10.00
N ARG A 260 -27.86 9.80 9.60
CA ARG A 260 -28.63 8.57 9.78
C ARG A 260 -27.67 7.40 9.99
N ALA A 261 -27.99 6.49 10.91
CA ALA A 261 -27.29 5.21 11.05
C ALA A 261 -27.52 4.32 9.81
N CYS A 262 -26.56 3.42 9.53
CA CYS A 262 -26.70 2.44 8.46
C CYS A 262 -27.69 1.34 8.88
N GLN A 263 -28.85 1.25 8.21
CA GLN A 263 -29.91 0.28 8.56
C GLN A 263 -29.52 -1.18 8.29
N VAL A 264 -28.49 -1.39 7.47
CA VAL A 264 -27.98 -2.70 7.09
C VAL A 264 -26.89 -3.19 8.06
N ALA A 265 -26.34 -2.30 8.89
CA ALA A 265 -25.30 -2.65 9.84
C ALA A 265 -25.90 -3.34 11.06
N ASP A 266 -25.44 -4.56 11.35
CA ASP A 266 -25.77 -5.29 12.58
C ASP A 266 -25.16 -4.60 13.80
N ARG A 267 -23.98 -4.00 13.59
CA ARG A 267 -23.24 -3.26 14.61
C ARG A 267 -22.62 -2.00 14.03
N SER A 268 -22.82 -0.88 14.72
CA SER A 268 -22.29 0.42 14.35
C SER A 268 -21.83 1.14 15.63
N GLU A 269 -20.53 1.30 15.80
CA GLU A 269 -19.93 1.82 17.04
C GLU A 269 -18.76 2.76 16.83
N ILE A 270 -18.67 3.79 17.67
CA ILE A 270 -17.53 4.70 17.77
C ILE A 270 -16.84 4.39 19.11
N ILE A 271 -15.61 3.91 19.03
CA ILE A 271 -14.82 3.44 20.15
C ILE A 271 -13.73 4.48 20.42
N ILE A 272 -13.82 5.15 21.57
CA ILE A 272 -12.79 6.09 22.03
C ILE A 272 -11.76 5.31 22.84
N LEU A 273 -10.53 5.32 22.37
CA LEU A 273 -9.42 4.64 23.02
C LEU A 273 -8.82 5.49 24.13
N GLN A 274 -8.30 4.81 25.14
CA GLN A 274 -7.44 5.43 26.14
C GLN A 274 -6.23 6.06 25.45
N SER A 275 -5.98 7.30 25.81
CA SER A 275 -4.99 8.18 25.17
C SER A 275 -3.87 8.53 26.16
N GLN A 276 -2.77 9.11 25.66
CA GLN A 276 -1.72 9.62 26.55
C GLN A 276 -2.20 10.81 27.40
N PRO A 277 -2.82 11.86 26.81
CA PRO A 277 -3.52 12.87 27.58
C PRO A 277 -4.87 12.32 28.06
N ASP A 278 -5.31 12.80 29.22
CA ASP A 278 -6.67 12.59 29.67
C ASP A 278 -7.64 13.34 28.75
N LEU A 279 -8.75 12.68 28.39
CA LEU A 279 -9.74 13.23 27.49
C LEU A 279 -11.01 13.59 28.27
N ASN A 280 -11.48 14.82 28.09
CA ASN A 280 -12.81 15.21 28.53
C ASN A 280 -13.77 15.14 27.33
N LEU A 281 -14.88 14.41 27.52
CA LEU A 281 -15.89 14.15 26.49
C LEU A 281 -17.15 14.93 26.85
N SER A 282 -17.63 15.75 25.92
CA SER A 282 -18.88 16.50 26.06
C SER A 282 -19.77 16.30 24.82
N PRO A 283 -21.07 16.01 24.98
CA PRO A 283 -21.79 15.79 26.24
C PRO A 283 -21.39 14.46 26.94
N GLN A 284 -21.47 14.45 28.28
CA GLN A 284 -21.32 13.23 29.07
C GLN A 284 -22.58 12.37 28.95
N ILE A 285 -22.78 11.78 27.78
CA ILE A 285 -23.85 10.80 27.51
C ILE A 285 -23.50 9.54 28.29
N GLU A 286 -24.51 8.80 28.80
CA GLU A 286 -24.29 7.45 29.31
C GLU A 286 -23.68 6.58 28.18
N PRO A 287 -22.39 6.22 28.25
CA PRO A 287 -21.78 5.39 27.23
C PRO A 287 -22.46 4.03 27.24
N LEU A 288 -22.39 3.30 26.11
CA LEU A 288 -22.72 1.87 26.11
C LEU A 288 -21.97 1.19 27.26
N SER A 289 -22.65 0.30 27.99
CA SER A 289 -22.09 -0.34 29.19
C SER A 289 -20.69 -0.87 28.92
N LEU A 290 -19.69 -0.27 29.58
CA LEU A 290 -18.27 -0.65 29.47
C LEU A 290 -17.96 -2.01 30.12
N ASN A 291 -18.95 -2.72 30.64
CA ASN A 291 -18.76 -4.01 31.30
C ASN A 291 -18.19 -5.08 30.35
N ASN A 292 -18.52 -4.99 29.07
CA ASN A 292 -18.07 -5.94 28.04
C ASN A 292 -16.73 -5.55 27.37
N TRP A 293 -16.12 -4.43 27.80
CA TRP A 293 -14.94 -3.84 27.18
C TRP A 293 -13.72 -3.84 28.10
N ASP A 294 -12.53 -3.93 27.52
CA ASP A 294 -11.28 -3.74 28.24
C ASP A 294 -11.14 -2.28 28.69
N LYS A 295 -11.51 -2.02 29.95
CA LYS A 295 -11.48 -0.69 30.59
C LYS A 295 -10.09 -0.05 30.61
N ASN A 296 -9.03 -0.83 30.40
CA ASN A 296 -7.66 -0.30 30.33
C ASN A 296 -7.34 0.34 28.98
N ARG A 297 -8.07 -0.03 27.93
CA ARG A 297 -7.82 0.39 26.53
C ARG A 297 -8.95 1.22 25.94
N VAL A 298 -10.17 1.03 26.43
CA VAL A 298 -11.38 1.70 25.93
C VAL A 298 -11.90 2.67 26.98
N LEU A 299 -11.99 3.94 26.59
CA LEU A 299 -12.50 5.02 27.45
C LEU A 299 -14.02 5.13 27.37
N ALA A 300 -14.58 5.12 26.15
CA ALA A 300 -16.02 5.28 25.92
C ALA A 300 -16.44 4.65 24.59
N VAL A 301 -17.70 4.23 24.49
CA VAL A 301 -18.29 3.69 23.26
C VAL A 301 -19.64 4.34 23.01
N TYR A 302 -19.83 4.82 21.77
CA TYR A 302 -21.05 5.49 21.32
C TYR A 302 -21.66 4.77 20.13
N SER A 303 -23.01 4.77 20.06
CA SER A 303 -23.73 4.32 18.87
C SER A 303 -24.05 5.49 17.94
N PRO A 304 -23.73 5.45 16.64
CA PRO A 304 -24.07 6.47 15.66
C PRO A 304 -25.57 6.77 15.48
N ALA A 305 -26.45 5.92 16.00
CA ALA A 305 -27.89 6.16 16.01
C ALA A 305 -28.31 7.31 16.97
N ASN A 306 -27.46 7.64 17.94
CA ASN A 306 -27.74 8.71 18.90
C ASN A 306 -27.51 10.08 18.27
N GLN A 307 -28.51 10.97 18.37
CA GLN A 307 -28.49 12.30 17.73
C GLN A 307 -27.31 13.19 18.14
N TYR A 308 -26.74 12.97 19.32
CA TYR A 308 -25.65 13.80 19.88
C TYR A 308 -24.25 13.41 19.43
N VAL A 309 -24.08 12.32 18.66
CA VAL A 309 -22.75 11.84 18.26
C VAL A 309 -22.03 12.81 17.33
N SER A 310 -22.77 13.47 16.42
CA SER A 310 -22.19 14.49 15.54
C SER A 310 -21.69 15.72 16.31
N ASP A 311 -22.23 15.95 17.52
CA ASP A 311 -21.88 17.07 18.39
C ASP A 311 -20.87 16.67 19.48
N LEU A 312 -20.29 15.46 19.39
CA LEU A 312 -19.27 15.03 20.33
C LEU A 312 -18.02 15.90 20.21
N ILE A 313 -17.74 16.63 21.28
CA ILE A 313 -16.55 17.46 21.45
C ILE A 313 -15.58 16.71 22.37
N ILE A 314 -14.33 16.60 21.90
CA ILE A 314 -13.22 15.97 22.58
C ILE A 314 -12.21 17.06 22.93
N THR A 315 -11.94 17.20 24.23
CA THR A 315 -10.95 18.15 24.74
C THR A 315 -9.78 17.38 25.34
N SER A 316 -8.59 17.55 24.78
CA SER A 316 -7.36 16.97 25.32
C SER A 316 -6.89 17.82 26.50
N LEU A 317 -6.89 17.25 27.70
CA LEU A 317 -6.44 17.97 28.88
C LEU A 317 -4.91 18.00 28.91
N PRO A 318 -4.28 19.17 29.16
CA PRO A 318 -2.83 19.27 29.27
C PRO A 318 -2.37 18.49 30.50
N ASP A 319 -1.53 17.48 30.28
CA ASP A 319 -1.00 16.64 31.36
C ASP A 319 0.14 17.40 32.09
N VAL A 320 -0.23 18.13 33.15
CA VAL A 320 0.71 18.90 33.99
C VAL A 320 1.78 17.99 34.64
N LYS A 321 1.54 16.67 34.72
CA LYS A 321 2.43 15.72 35.41
C LYS A 321 3.42 15.00 34.48
N ARG A 322 3.29 15.10 33.15
CA ARG A 322 4.13 14.36 32.17
C ARG A 322 4.89 15.23 31.16
N LEU A 323 5.10 16.51 31.46
CA LEU A 323 5.82 17.45 30.58
C LEU A 323 7.28 17.06 30.22
N TYR A 324 7.88 16.06 30.89
CA TYR A 324 9.29 15.70 30.71
C TYR A 324 9.56 14.25 30.25
N SER A 325 8.55 13.47 29.87
CA SER A 325 8.77 12.09 29.39
C SER A 325 7.72 11.66 28.35
N ALA A 326 7.68 12.36 27.22
CA ALA A 326 6.78 12.05 26.10
C ALA A 326 7.48 11.34 24.92
N THR A 327 8.66 10.75 25.14
CA THR A 327 9.17 9.70 24.25
C THR A 327 8.55 8.39 24.70
N ILE A 328 7.70 7.79 23.85
CA ILE A 328 7.24 6.42 24.04
C ILE A 328 8.50 5.56 24.16
N SER A 329 8.75 4.96 25.34
CA SER A 329 9.90 4.08 25.53
C SER A 329 9.82 2.97 24.48
N GLN A 330 10.81 2.94 23.59
CA GLN A 330 10.84 2.09 22.41
C GLN A 330 11.05 0.61 22.76
N ASP A 331 10.47 0.05 23.81
CA ASP A 331 10.62 -1.38 24.17
C ASP A 331 9.88 -2.34 23.19
N SER A 332 9.97 -2.11 21.89
CA SER A 332 9.48 -2.99 20.81
C SER A 332 10.63 -3.30 19.87
N VAL A 333 10.48 -4.32 19.02
CA VAL A 333 11.33 -4.43 17.85
C VAL A 333 11.09 -3.21 16.94
N SER A 334 12.17 -2.59 16.47
CA SER A 334 12.15 -1.55 15.44
C SER A 334 12.95 -1.98 14.23
N VAL A 335 12.57 -1.44 13.08
CA VAL A 335 13.25 -1.65 11.80
C VAL A 335 13.46 -0.31 11.14
N MET A 336 14.66 -0.07 10.62
CA MET A 336 14.98 1.10 9.82
C MET A 336 15.76 0.67 8.58
N LYS A 337 15.36 1.14 7.40
CA LYS A 337 16.04 0.83 6.13
C LYS A 337 16.49 2.11 5.46
N TYR A 338 17.78 2.18 5.11
CA TYR A 338 18.34 3.34 4.43
C TYR A 338 19.36 2.93 3.35
N ALA A 339 19.46 3.77 2.32
CA ALA A 339 20.46 3.61 1.28
C ALA A 339 21.81 4.18 1.74
N THR A 340 22.90 3.54 1.32
CA THR A 340 24.29 3.93 1.58
C THR A 340 25.09 3.99 0.29
N GLY A 341 26.29 4.56 0.34
CA GLY A 341 27.17 4.70 -0.81
C GLY A 341 27.00 6.05 -1.53
N LYS A 342 27.97 6.39 -2.37
CA LYS A 342 28.02 7.62 -3.17
C LYS A 342 28.30 7.25 -4.62
N GLY A 343 27.68 7.99 -5.55
CA GLY A 343 27.84 7.79 -6.98
C GLY A 343 26.59 7.20 -7.66
N ASP A 344 26.65 7.15 -8.99
CA ASP A 344 25.51 6.78 -9.83
C ASP A 344 25.51 5.30 -10.23
N ILE A 345 26.61 4.58 -10.02
CA ILE A 345 26.76 3.16 -10.39
C ILE A 345 26.65 2.27 -9.16
N ASP A 346 27.49 2.51 -8.15
CA ASP A 346 27.53 1.70 -6.96
C ASP A 346 26.72 2.34 -5.82
N GLY A 347 26.14 1.48 -4.99
CA GLY A 347 25.47 1.86 -3.77
C GLY A 347 25.44 0.71 -2.78
N GLY A 348 24.71 0.89 -1.70
CA GLY A 348 24.40 -0.17 -0.77
C GLY A 348 23.11 0.12 -0.03
N VAL A 349 22.64 -0.87 0.71
CA VAL A 349 21.47 -0.76 1.58
C VAL A 349 21.87 -1.31 2.93
N LYS A 350 21.41 -0.64 3.99
CA LYS A 350 21.51 -1.11 5.37
C LYS A 350 20.12 -1.17 5.97
N ILE A 351 19.85 -2.26 6.68
CA ILE A 351 18.62 -2.51 7.42
C ILE A 351 19.03 -2.76 8.87
N GLU A 352 18.65 -1.86 9.75
CA GLU A 352 18.92 -1.94 11.18
C GLU A 352 17.70 -2.50 11.90
N LEU A 353 17.90 -3.61 12.62
CA LEU A 353 16.89 -4.32 13.39
C LEU A 353 17.24 -4.23 14.87
N CYS A 354 16.55 -3.38 15.63
CA CYS A 354 16.78 -3.25 17.06
C CYS A 354 15.71 -3.99 17.85
N ASN A 355 16.13 -4.92 18.68
CA ASN A 355 15.24 -5.58 19.62
C ASN A 355 15.36 -4.93 21.00
N ASN A 356 14.42 -4.04 21.31
CA ASN A 356 14.39 -3.37 22.61
C ASN A 356 13.58 -4.15 23.66
N LEU A 357 13.22 -5.42 23.39
CA LEU A 357 12.58 -6.29 24.37
C LEU A 357 13.63 -6.86 25.33
N ASN A 358 13.19 -7.29 26.51
CA ASN A 358 14.01 -7.94 27.54
C ASN A 358 14.22 -9.45 27.29
N PHE A 359 13.87 -9.95 26.10
CA PHE A 359 14.09 -11.33 25.69
C PHE A 359 14.46 -11.39 24.18
N PRO A 360 15.17 -12.44 23.74
CA PRO A 360 15.50 -12.62 22.34
C PRO A 360 14.27 -13.01 21.52
N VAL A 361 14.23 -12.60 20.25
CA VAL A 361 13.11 -12.86 19.33
C VAL A 361 13.65 -13.39 18.00
N HIS A 362 13.02 -14.43 17.46
CA HIS A 362 13.28 -14.89 16.10
C HIS A 362 12.44 -14.07 15.13
N VAL A 363 13.10 -13.48 14.13
CA VAL A 363 12.48 -12.62 13.13
C VAL A 363 12.76 -13.15 11.73
N VAL A 364 11.78 -12.99 10.84
CA VAL A 364 11.96 -13.17 9.40
C VAL A 364 12.05 -11.79 8.77
N LEU A 365 13.19 -11.48 8.18
CA LEU A 365 13.38 -10.29 7.36
C LEU A 365 13.12 -10.65 5.90
N LEU A 366 12.22 -9.90 5.25
CA LEU A 366 11.99 -9.90 3.83
C LEU A 366 12.50 -8.59 3.25
N ASP A 367 13.35 -8.65 2.25
CA ASP A 367 13.66 -7.49 1.43
C ASP A 367 13.64 -7.82 -0.07
N SER A 368 13.39 -6.81 -0.89
CA SER A 368 13.38 -6.91 -2.34
C SER A 368 13.94 -5.65 -2.98
N ALA A 369 14.57 -5.83 -4.13
CA ALA A 369 15.03 -4.71 -4.95
C ALA A 369 14.66 -4.93 -6.43
N PRO A 370 14.22 -3.88 -7.12
CA PRO A 370 13.87 -3.95 -8.54
C PRO A 370 15.09 -4.30 -9.39
N TRP A 371 14.85 -4.75 -10.62
CA TRP A 371 15.90 -5.21 -11.54
C TRP A 371 16.96 -4.14 -11.87
N HIS A 372 16.66 -2.85 -11.70
CA HIS A 372 17.59 -1.73 -11.94
C HIS A 372 18.45 -1.38 -10.71
N ALA A 373 18.19 -2.01 -9.56
CA ALA A 373 18.99 -1.94 -8.35
C ALA A 373 19.40 -3.37 -7.97
N GLU A 374 20.39 -3.90 -8.68
CA GLU A 374 20.84 -5.29 -8.55
C GLU A 374 21.47 -5.52 -7.18
N MET A 375 20.90 -6.44 -6.40
CA MET A 375 21.39 -6.82 -5.08
C MET A 375 22.59 -7.77 -5.20
N LEU A 376 23.74 -7.36 -4.65
CA LEU A 376 24.97 -8.17 -4.68
C LEU A 376 25.07 -9.08 -3.46
N PHE A 377 24.63 -10.33 -3.60
CA PHE A 377 24.66 -11.31 -2.50
C PHE A 377 26.06 -11.57 -1.93
N SER A 378 27.11 -11.47 -2.74
CA SER A 378 28.50 -11.64 -2.31
C SER A 378 28.97 -10.61 -1.28
N SER A 379 28.23 -9.51 -1.13
CA SER A 379 28.51 -8.43 -0.17
C SER A 379 27.59 -8.45 1.05
N LEU A 380 26.74 -9.48 1.19
CA LEU A 380 25.83 -9.60 2.32
C LEU A 380 26.62 -9.74 3.63
N LEU A 381 26.46 -8.78 4.52
CA LEU A 381 27.04 -8.76 5.85
C LEU A 381 25.93 -8.57 6.89
N VAL A 382 25.90 -9.46 7.88
CA VAL A 382 25.00 -9.36 9.02
C VAL A 382 25.85 -9.20 10.27
N THR A 383 25.72 -8.06 10.93
CA THR A 383 26.53 -7.69 12.08
C THR A 383 25.68 -7.28 13.27
N GLU A 384 26.13 -7.62 14.47
CA GLU A 384 25.53 -7.15 15.72
C GLU A 384 26.33 -5.95 16.23
N SER A 385 25.62 -4.93 16.70
CA SER A 385 26.23 -3.77 17.34
C SER A 385 26.54 -4.08 18.82
N THR A 386 27.79 -3.92 19.25
CA THR A 386 28.15 -3.89 20.67
C THR A 386 28.23 -2.47 21.18
N GLU A 387 27.52 -2.14 22.26
CA GLU A 387 27.64 -0.84 22.92
C GLU A 387 29.09 -0.62 23.40
N GLY A 388 29.70 0.50 22.98
CA GLY A 388 31.04 0.92 23.45
C GLY A 388 32.25 0.37 22.68
N SER A 389 32.05 -0.35 21.57
CA SER A 389 33.15 -0.76 20.67
C SER A 389 32.75 -0.63 19.21
N GLU A 390 33.64 -0.12 18.35
CA GLU A 390 33.50 -0.18 16.89
C GLU A 390 33.58 -1.62 16.35
N SER A 391 33.93 -2.60 17.20
CA SER A 391 33.99 -4.00 16.80
C SER A 391 32.58 -4.55 16.55
N GLN A 392 32.30 -4.89 15.30
CA GLN A 392 31.07 -5.53 14.88
C GLN A 392 31.24 -7.05 14.90
N THR A 393 30.37 -7.77 15.61
CA THR A 393 30.38 -9.24 15.60
C THR A 393 29.55 -9.76 14.44
N ALA A 394 30.13 -10.64 13.62
CA ALA A 394 29.39 -11.27 12.52
C ALA A 394 28.34 -12.24 13.09
N VAL A 395 27.08 -12.08 12.65
CA VAL A 395 25.96 -12.95 13.04
C VAL A 395 25.63 -13.86 11.86
N ILE A 396 25.56 -15.16 12.10
CA ILE A 396 25.18 -16.13 11.07
C ILE A 396 23.65 -16.29 11.08
N PRO A 397 22.94 -16.01 9.98
CA PRO A 397 21.51 -16.25 9.88
C PRO A 397 21.17 -17.75 9.97
N ASP A 398 20.06 -18.10 10.63
CA ASP A 398 19.58 -19.48 10.72
C ASP A 398 19.18 -20.03 9.35
N ARG A 399 18.69 -19.15 8.47
CA ARG A 399 18.32 -19.48 7.09
C ARG A 399 18.44 -18.27 6.18
N VAL A 400 18.92 -18.50 4.97
CA VAL A 400 19.07 -17.49 3.91
C VAL A 400 18.41 -18.02 2.65
N ILE A 401 17.50 -17.24 2.07
CA ILE A 401 16.91 -17.51 0.76
C ILE A 401 17.14 -16.27 -0.08
N PHE A 402 17.89 -16.43 -1.16
CA PHE A 402 18.19 -15.34 -2.07
C PHE A 402 17.81 -15.73 -3.50
N THR A 403 17.13 -14.82 -4.18
CA THR A 403 16.86 -14.93 -5.61
C THR A 403 17.43 -13.68 -6.29
N PRO A 404 18.38 -13.83 -7.23
CA PRO A 404 18.99 -12.69 -7.90
C PRO A 404 18.02 -12.02 -8.87
N SER A 405 18.17 -10.71 -9.03
CA SER A 405 17.49 -9.97 -10.10
C SER A 405 18.01 -10.39 -11.47
N VAL A 406 17.14 -10.35 -12.47
CA VAL A 406 17.49 -10.52 -13.88
C VAL A 406 17.04 -9.25 -14.60
N HIS A 407 17.95 -8.65 -15.36
CA HIS A 407 17.71 -7.34 -15.99
C HIS A 407 16.39 -7.33 -16.77
N ARG A 408 15.49 -6.39 -16.42
CA ARG A 408 14.15 -6.21 -17.04
C ARG A 408 13.19 -7.39 -16.94
N GLU A 409 13.60 -8.51 -16.35
CA GLU A 409 12.80 -9.73 -16.26
C GLU A 409 12.30 -10.00 -14.85
N ARG A 410 13.16 -9.82 -13.82
CA ARG A 410 12.83 -10.28 -12.46
C ARG A 410 13.47 -9.43 -11.37
N MET A 411 12.71 -9.16 -10.30
CA MET A 411 13.22 -8.54 -9.07
C MET A 411 14.14 -9.48 -8.28
N SER A 412 14.97 -8.89 -7.42
CA SER A 412 15.70 -9.63 -6.40
C SER A 412 14.86 -9.81 -5.14
N LEU A 413 15.06 -10.93 -4.44
CA LEU A 413 14.38 -11.31 -3.21
C LEU A 413 15.43 -11.81 -2.20
N LEU A 414 15.35 -11.33 -0.97
CA LEU A 414 16.16 -11.77 0.17
C LEU A 414 15.23 -12.09 1.35
N GLU A 415 15.23 -13.35 1.82
CA GLU A 415 14.61 -13.75 3.09
C GLU A 415 15.70 -14.24 4.05
N LEU A 416 15.74 -13.64 5.25
CA LEU A 416 16.65 -14.04 6.33
C LEU A 416 15.85 -14.44 7.57
N LEU A 417 16.15 -15.61 8.13
CA LEU A 417 15.71 -15.98 9.48
C LEU A 417 16.84 -15.62 10.44
N LEU A 418 16.56 -14.68 11.35
CA LEU A 418 17.53 -14.10 12.27
C LEU A 418 17.04 -14.25 13.71
N LYS A 419 17.98 -14.44 14.64
CA LYS A 419 17.71 -14.33 16.07
C LYS A 419 18.20 -12.97 16.56
N LEU A 420 17.27 -12.08 16.93
CA LEU A 420 17.61 -10.79 17.51
C LEU A 420 17.87 -10.96 19.02
N PRO A 421 19.07 -10.63 19.52
CA PRO A 421 19.36 -10.65 20.95
C PRO A 421 18.53 -9.59 21.69
N SER A 422 18.34 -9.77 23.00
CA SER A 422 17.63 -8.79 23.83
C SER A 422 18.43 -7.50 23.96
N ARG A 423 17.76 -6.35 23.90
CA ARG A 423 18.33 -5.00 24.09
C ARG A 423 19.52 -4.70 23.16
N LYS A 424 19.49 -5.20 21.93
CA LYS A 424 20.59 -5.05 20.97
C LYS A 424 20.07 -4.89 19.54
N CYS A 425 20.91 -4.34 18.67
CA CYS A 425 20.63 -4.17 17.25
C CYS A 425 21.47 -5.10 16.37
N VAL A 426 20.86 -5.58 15.30
CA VAL A 426 21.49 -6.36 14.23
C VAL A 426 21.33 -5.58 12.93
N THR A 427 22.42 -5.32 12.23
CA THR A 427 22.44 -4.64 10.93
C THR A 427 22.65 -5.66 9.83
N VAL A 428 21.73 -5.69 8.86
CA VAL A 428 21.87 -6.41 7.60
C VAL A 428 22.29 -5.41 6.54
N SER A 429 23.38 -5.68 5.83
CA SER A 429 23.88 -4.80 4.78
C SER A 429 24.26 -5.55 3.52
N TYR A 430 24.03 -4.94 2.37
CA TYR A 430 24.43 -5.47 1.07
C TYR A 430 24.67 -4.32 0.09
N ALA A 431 25.57 -4.51 -0.86
CA ALA A 431 25.82 -3.57 -1.95
C ALA A 431 24.76 -3.73 -3.04
N ILE A 432 24.45 -2.62 -3.71
CA ILE A 432 23.60 -2.58 -4.89
C ILE A 432 24.36 -2.01 -6.08
N LYS A 433 24.11 -2.55 -7.25
CA LYS A 433 24.57 -1.99 -8.52
C LYS A 433 23.39 -1.38 -9.27
N LYS A 434 23.52 -0.11 -9.64
CA LYS A 434 22.50 0.66 -10.34
C LYS A 434 22.69 0.46 -11.84
N ILE A 435 21.64 0.02 -12.50
CA ILE A 435 21.66 -0.28 -13.94
C ILE A 435 21.01 0.87 -14.70
N LEU A 436 21.66 1.30 -15.78
CA LEU A 436 21.13 2.32 -16.68
C LEU A 436 19.86 1.80 -17.36
N MET A 437 18.78 2.56 -17.20
CA MET A 437 17.50 2.26 -17.83
C MET A 437 17.47 2.85 -19.25
N HIS A 438 16.59 2.36 -20.10
CA HIS A 438 16.32 2.99 -21.39
C HIS A 438 15.56 4.30 -21.19
N TRP A 439 15.67 5.22 -22.15
CA TRP A 439 15.06 6.57 -22.04
C TRP A 439 13.54 6.53 -21.79
N ASN A 440 12.85 5.50 -22.25
CA ASN A 440 11.41 5.29 -22.08
C ASN A 440 11.03 4.52 -20.79
N GLU A 441 12.00 4.10 -19.99
CA GLU A 441 11.81 3.38 -18.73
C GLU A 441 11.87 4.30 -17.51
N TYR A 442 12.36 5.53 -17.67
CA TYR A 442 12.39 6.52 -16.59
C TYR A 442 10.99 7.03 -16.27
N LEU A 443 10.76 7.32 -15.00
CA LEU A 443 9.59 8.07 -14.55
C LEU A 443 9.64 9.51 -15.10
N PRO A 444 8.50 10.22 -15.20
CA PRO A 444 8.44 11.59 -15.72
C PRO A 444 9.44 12.56 -15.08
N ASP A 445 9.80 12.35 -13.81
CA ASP A 445 10.91 13.01 -13.14
C ASP A 445 12.07 12.04 -12.86
N ALA A 446 13.03 11.99 -13.78
CA ALA A 446 14.22 11.16 -13.63
C ALA A 446 15.20 11.66 -12.55
N ASN A 447 15.14 12.95 -12.18
CA ASN A 447 16.08 13.56 -11.23
C ASN A 447 15.71 13.27 -9.77
N HIS A 448 14.42 13.02 -9.50
CA HIS A 448 13.95 12.60 -8.17
C HIS A 448 14.63 11.32 -7.69
N GLY A 449 14.85 10.37 -8.61
CA GLY A 449 15.31 9.02 -8.28
C GLY A 449 14.14 8.06 -8.07
N ILE A 450 14.45 6.86 -7.56
CA ILE A 450 13.47 5.79 -7.38
C ILE A 450 13.50 5.28 -5.94
N TYR A 451 12.33 5.10 -5.34
CA TYR A 451 12.21 4.45 -4.03
C TYR A 451 12.37 2.94 -4.16
N LEU A 452 13.20 2.36 -3.29
CA LEU A 452 13.20 0.92 -3.09
C LEU A 452 12.00 0.50 -2.24
N PRO A 453 11.46 -0.72 -2.45
CA PRO A 453 10.44 -1.30 -1.58
C PRO A 453 10.85 -1.29 -0.10
N ALA A 454 9.88 -1.18 0.80
CA ALA A 454 10.10 -1.33 2.23
C ALA A 454 10.45 -2.79 2.56
N ALA A 455 11.39 -2.99 3.48
CA ALA A 455 11.65 -4.29 4.05
C ALA A 455 10.53 -4.65 5.05
N THR A 456 10.15 -5.92 5.08
CA THR A 456 9.15 -6.43 6.03
C THR A 456 9.83 -7.27 7.10
N VAL A 457 9.50 -7.03 8.37
CA VAL A 457 10.00 -7.81 9.51
C VAL A 457 8.83 -8.45 10.21
N ILE A 458 8.89 -9.77 10.36
CA ILE A 458 7.78 -10.57 10.87
C ILE A 458 8.28 -11.42 12.03
N PHE A 459 7.55 -11.37 13.13
CA PHE A 459 7.83 -12.19 14.30
C PHE A 459 6.56 -12.53 15.06
N GLN A 460 6.66 -13.58 15.86
CA GLN A 460 5.57 -14.11 16.66
C GLN A 460 6.05 -14.21 18.11
N LEU A 461 5.36 -13.52 19.01
CA LEU A 461 5.58 -13.67 20.45
C LEU A 461 4.82 -14.90 20.95
N SER A 462 5.46 -15.70 21.79
CA SER A 462 4.74 -16.74 22.56
C SER A 462 3.78 -16.09 23.57
N PRO A 463 2.71 -16.79 24.01
CA PRO A 463 1.78 -16.26 25.01
C PRO A 463 2.50 -15.76 26.27
N GLU A 464 3.51 -16.49 26.75
CA GLU A 464 4.33 -16.08 27.89
C GLU A 464 5.11 -14.77 27.64
N GLN A 465 5.78 -14.67 26.48
CA GLN A 465 6.51 -13.46 26.10
C GLN A 465 5.58 -12.26 25.97
N LEU A 466 4.40 -12.46 25.38
CA LEU A 466 3.39 -11.43 25.21
C LEU A 466 2.83 -10.95 26.54
N ASN A 467 2.53 -11.86 27.47
CA ASN A 467 2.04 -11.53 28.80
C ASN A 467 3.11 -10.77 29.61
N ARG A 468 4.37 -11.22 29.58
CA ARG A 468 5.50 -10.48 30.19
C ARG A 468 5.64 -9.08 29.59
N HIS A 469 5.50 -8.98 28.28
CA HIS A 469 5.59 -7.71 27.55
C HIS A 469 4.45 -6.74 27.90
N ARG A 470 3.21 -7.25 28.01
CA ARG A 470 2.04 -6.46 28.42
C ARG A 470 2.16 -6.01 29.87
N ALA A 471 2.62 -6.87 30.77
CA ALA A 471 2.77 -6.57 32.20
C ALA A 471 3.79 -5.45 32.48
N SER A 472 4.81 -5.30 31.64
CA SER A 472 5.83 -4.25 31.81
C SER A 472 5.42 -2.89 31.22
N ARG A 473 4.22 -2.76 30.62
CA ARG A 473 3.84 -1.58 29.82
C ARG A 473 2.44 -1.07 30.13
N SER A 474 2.25 0.23 29.88
CA SER A 474 0.92 0.82 29.88
C SER A 474 0.06 0.22 28.75
N PRO A 475 -1.21 -0.11 29.01
CA PRO A 475 -2.16 -0.60 28.00
C PRO A 475 -2.32 0.32 26.78
N VAL A 476 -2.02 1.61 26.91
CA VAL A 476 -2.07 2.61 25.82
C VAL A 476 -1.04 2.34 24.72
N SER A 477 0.08 1.69 25.06
CA SER A 477 1.18 1.37 24.15
C SER A 477 1.18 -0.08 23.65
N TRP A 478 0.15 -0.87 23.98
CA TRP A 478 -0.01 -2.22 23.44
C TRP A 478 -0.39 -2.18 21.95
N GLU A 479 -0.01 -3.23 21.21
CA GLU A 479 -0.31 -3.37 19.79
C GLU A 479 -1.82 -3.25 19.51
N LEU A 480 -2.15 -2.43 18.50
CA LEU A 480 -3.51 -2.16 18.05
C LEU A 480 -3.85 -2.86 16.74
N ALA A 481 -2.86 -3.39 16.01
CA ALA A 481 -3.12 -4.19 14.83
C ALA A 481 -3.97 -5.41 15.18
N LEU A 482 -5.07 -5.61 14.44
CA LEU A 482 -5.94 -6.76 14.66
C LEU A 482 -5.18 -8.06 14.42
N PRO A 483 -5.19 -9.00 15.39
CA PRO A 483 -4.58 -10.31 15.19
C PRO A 483 -5.39 -11.14 14.18
N PRO A 484 -4.79 -12.18 13.57
CA PRO A 484 -5.47 -12.98 12.54
C PRO A 484 -6.81 -13.60 12.99
N TRP A 485 -6.98 -13.92 14.27
CA TRP A 485 -8.22 -14.49 14.78
C TRP A 485 -9.37 -13.47 14.90
N ALA A 486 -9.06 -12.17 15.03
CA ALA A 486 -10.07 -11.15 15.25
C ALA A 486 -10.53 -10.55 13.93
N SER A 487 -11.84 -10.33 13.81
CA SER A 487 -12.42 -9.65 12.65
C SER A 487 -12.69 -8.18 12.94
N THR A 488 -13.16 -7.89 14.16
CA THR A 488 -13.51 -6.54 14.63
C THR A 488 -12.73 -6.10 15.86
N TYR A 489 -12.61 -4.79 16.04
CA TYR A 489 -11.97 -4.21 17.22
C TYR A 489 -12.78 -4.43 18.47
N ALA A 490 -14.09 -4.49 18.37
CA ALA A 490 -14.93 -4.79 19.49
C ALA A 490 -14.76 -6.23 19.98
N GLU A 491 -14.50 -7.19 19.07
CA GLU A 491 -14.10 -8.55 19.45
C GLU A 491 -12.71 -8.53 20.11
N PHE A 492 -11.76 -7.81 19.52
CA PHE A 492 -10.39 -7.71 20.02
C PHE A 492 -10.28 -7.03 21.40
N LEU A 493 -11.12 -6.02 21.67
CA LEU A 493 -11.10 -5.21 22.88
C LEU A 493 -12.17 -5.64 23.92
N SER A 494 -12.77 -6.82 23.75
CA SER A 494 -13.76 -7.32 24.71
C SER A 494 -13.14 -7.82 26.01
N SER A 495 -13.73 -7.48 27.16
CA SER A 495 -13.31 -7.93 28.50
C SER A 495 -13.43 -9.45 28.68
N ARG A 496 -14.40 -10.08 28.01
CA ARG A 496 -14.68 -11.53 28.08
C ARG A 496 -13.50 -12.38 27.59
N ASN A 497 -12.70 -11.82 26.68
CA ASN A 497 -11.57 -12.48 26.05
C ASN A 497 -10.29 -12.47 26.92
N GLY A 498 -10.24 -11.68 27.99
CA GLY A 498 -9.10 -11.63 28.91
C GLY A 498 -8.92 -12.87 29.80
N THR A 499 -9.88 -13.79 29.81
CA THR A 499 -9.89 -14.94 30.75
C THR A 499 -9.24 -16.21 30.20
N SER A 500 -8.85 -16.27 28.91
CA SER A 500 -8.12 -17.40 28.32
C SER A 500 -7.31 -17.02 27.05
N PRO A 501 -6.27 -16.17 27.19
CA PRO A 501 -5.38 -15.79 26.08
C PRO A 501 -4.44 -16.91 25.60
N GLU A 502 -4.38 -18.05 26.29
CA GLU A 502 -3.25 -18.99 26.12
C GLU A 502 -3.29 -19.83 24.83
N ASN A 503 -4.41 -19.88 24.09
CA ASN A 503 -4.57 -20.79 22.95
C ASN A 503 -5.11 -20.15 21.65
N ARG A 504 -5.14 -18.82 21.53
CA ARG A 504 -5.62 -18.18 20.28
C ARG A 504 -4.52 -18.15 19.23
N LEU A 505 -4.70 -18.93 18.17
CA LEU A 505 -3.78 -18.97 17.04
C LEU A 505 -3.58 -17.57 16.47
N GLY A 506 -2.32 -17.14 16.36
CA GLY A 506 -1.93 -15.84 15.80
C GLY A 506 -1.93 -14.67 16.80
N GLU A 507 -2.26 -14.87 18.08
CA GLU A 507 -2.08 -13.81 19.08
C GLU A 507 -0.59 -13.55 19.32
N GLY A 508 -0.15 -12.29 19.26
CA GLY A 508 1.28 -11.93 19.36
C GLY A 508 2.02 -11.94 18.02
N PHE A 509 1.31 -12.13 16.90
CA PHE A 509 1.84 -11.91 15.56
C PHE A 509 2.07 -10.41 15.34
N VAL A 510 3.28 -10.04 14.91
CA VAL A 510 3.61 -8.66 14.59
C VAL A 510 4.29 -8.60 13.23
N ARG A 511 3.82 -7.68 12.40
CA ARG A 511 4.43 -7.32 11.12
C ARG A 511 4.81 -5.86 11.13
N LEU A 512 6.08 -5.60 10.91
CA LEU A 512 6.68 -4.26 10.81
C LEU A 512 7.16 -4.03 9.38
N TYR A 513 7.13 -2.77 8.97
CA TYR A 513 7.65 -2.31 7.69
C TYR A 513 8.69 -1.23 7.95
N SER A 514 9.79 -1.29 7.20
CA SER A 514 10.78 -0.22 7.19
C SER A 514 10.28 0.99 6.40
N GLU A 515 11.09 2.04 6.36
CA GLU A 515 10.97 3.12 5.40
C GLU A 515 11.35 2.64 3.98
N THR A 516 10.88 3.37 2.97
CA THR A 516 11.23 3.18 1.56
C THR A 516 12.39 4.12 1.20
N PRO A 517 13.65 3.64 1.10
CA PRO A 517 14.77 4.52 0.83
C PRO A 517 14.79 4.97 -0.63
N LEU A 518 15.08 6.26 -0.85
CA LEU A 518 15.26 6.84 -2.18
C LEU A 518 16.68 6.58 -2.69
N ILE A 519 16.80 6.01 -3.88
CA ILE A 519 18.08 5.87 -4.59
C ILE A 519 18.09 6.75 -5.83
N ARG A 520 19.23 7.41 -6.07
CA ARG A 520 19.47 8.12 -7.34
C ARG A 520 19.97 7.13 -8.37
N LEU A 521 19.37 7.17 -9.55
CA LEU A 521 19.80 6.43 -10.74
C LEU A 521 20.52 7.37 -11.71
N PRO A 522 21.39 6.85 -12.58
CA PRO A 522 22.00 7.65 -13.63
C PRO A 522 20.89 8.21 -14.53
N VAL A 523 20.85 9.53 -14.72
CA VAL A 523 19.84 10.23 -15.53
C VAL A 523 20.18 10.05 -17.02
N PRO A 524 19.19 9.82 -17.90
CA PRO A 524 19.46 9.66 -19.32
C PRO A 524 19.87 11.01 -19.94
N ASP A 525 20.83 10.99 -20.84
CA ASP A 525 21.17 12.18 -21.62
C ASP A 525 20.12 12.40 -22.73
N PHE A 526 19.25 13.39 -22.53
CA PHE A 526 18.22 13.76 -23.51
C PHE A 526 18.73 14.70 -24.61
N SER A 527 19.98 15.17 -24.55
CA SER A 527 20.50 16.13 -25.54
C SER A 527 20.58 15.54 -26.95
N MET A 528 21.04 14.29 -27.08
CA MET A 528 21.16 13.62 -28.38
C MET A 528 19.80 13.32 -29.04
N PRO A 529 18.81 12.69 -28.35
CA PRO A 529 17.47 12.52 -28.91
C PRO A 529 16.78 13.85 -29.25
N PHE A 530 16.94 14.88 -28.41
CA PHE A 530 16.37 16.20 -28.66
C PHE A 530 16.95 16.82 -29.94
N ASN A 531 18.28 16.77 -30.11
CA ASN A 531 18.93 17.28 -31.31
C ASN A 531 18.47 16.52 -32.57
N ALA A 532 18.34 15.20 -32.48
CA ALA A 532 17.84 14.38 -33.59
C ALA A 532 16.38 14.72 -33.94
N LEU A 533 15.50 14.87 -32.93
CA LEU A 533 14.11 15.27 -33.13
C LEU A 533 14.01 16.66 -33.76
N CYS A 534 14.77 17.65 -33.28
CA CYS A 534 14.80 18.99 -33.87
C CYS A 534 15.26 18.96 -35.34
N LEU A 535 16.28 18.16 -35.67
CA LEU A 535 16.74 17.99 -37.04
C LEU A 535 15.65 17.37 -37.92
N VAL A 536 15.06 16.25 -37.48
CA VAL A 536 14.01 15.55 -38.24
C VAL A 536 12.78 16.44 -38.42
N CYS A 537 12.30 17.11 -37.38
CA CYS A 537 11.19 18.04 -37.45
C CYS A 537 11.48 19.21 -38.40
N SER A 538 12.71 19.74 -38.40
CA SER A 538 13.12 20.80 -39.33
C SER A 538 13.11 20.31 -40.78
N VAL A 539 13.64 19.11 -41.05
CA VAL A 539 13.62 18.51 -42.39
C VAL A 539 12.19 18.25 -42.86
N VAL A 540 11.33 17.71 -41.99
CA VAL A 540 9.91 17.47 -42.28
C VAL A 540 9.17 18.78 -42.54
N ALA A 541 9.41 19.83 -41.74
CA ALA A 541 8.80 21.14 -41.93
C ALA A 541 9.24 21.78 -43.27
N LEU A 542 10.51 21.66 -43.65
CA LEU A 542 11.01 22.16 -44.93
C LEU A 542 10.41 21.39 -46.11
N LEU A 543 10.36 20.07 -46.05
CA LEU A 543 9.75 19.23 -47.08
C LEU A 543 8.26 19.51 -47.23
N PHE A 544 7.52 19.51 -46.12
CA PHE A 544 6.09 19.78 -46.12
C PHE A 544 5.80 21.21 -46.59
N GLY A 545 6.56 22.20 -46.11
CA GLY A 545 6.43 23.59 -46.54
C GLY A 545 6.68 23.77 -48.05
N ALA A 546 7.70 23.09 -48.59
CA ALA A 546 7.98 23.09 -50.02
C ALA A 546 6.83 22.44 -50.82
N ILE A 547 6.40 21.24 -50.43
CA ILE A 547 5.29 20.52 -51.10
C ILE A 547 4.00 21.33 -51.03
N HIS A 548 3.67 21.89 -49.87
CA HIS A 548 2.49 22.72 -49.68
C HIS A 548 2.56 23.94 -50.60
N LYS A 549 3.68 24.67 -50.62
CA LYS A 549 3.86 25.81 -51.52
C LYS A 549 3.74 25.42 -53.00
N PHE A 550 4.32 24.29 -53.41
CA PHE A 550 4.22 23.82 -54.81
C PHE A 550 2.78 23.42 -55.20
N THR A 551 2.00 22.90 -54.26
CA THR A 551 0.63 22.43 -54.54
C THR A 551 -0.42 23.53 -54.40
N THR A 552 -0.17 24.57 -53.61
CA THR A 552 -1.13 25.67 -53.38
C THR A 552 -0.77 26.99 -54.05
N ALA A 553 0.44 27.12 -54.62
CA ALA A 553 0.80 28.31 -55.40
C ALA A 553 -0.13 28.44 -56.62
N PRO A 554 -0.77 29.61 -56.84
CA PRO A 554 -1.62 29.82 -57.99
C PRO A 554 -0.78 29.75 -59.27
N LEU A 555 -1.18 28.89 -60.22
CA LEU A 555 -0.63 28.88 -61.57
C LEU A 555 -1.07 30.17 -62.26
N LEU A 556 -0.15 31.14 -62.37
CA LEU A 556 -0.37 32.32 -63.20
C LEU A 556 -0.29 31.90 -64.67
N PRO A 557 -1.31 32.18 -65.51
CA PRO A 557 -1.24 31.90 -66.94
C PRO A 557 -0.17 32.83 -67.56
N ALA A 558 0.83 32.24 -68.21
CA ALA A 558 1.78 32.99 -69.02
C ALA A 558 1.03 33.62 -70.19
N ILE A 559 0.87 34.94 -70.17
CA ILE A 559 0.36 35.70 -71.31
C ILE A 559 1.54 35.90 -72.26
N ALA A 560 1.52 35.21 -73.40
CA ALA A 560 2.51 35.37 -74.45
C ALA A 560 2.46 36.79 -75.02
N GLN A 561 3.55 37.53 -74.88
CA GLN A 561 3.84 38.74 -75.67
C GLN A 561 5.23 38.60 -76.27
N GLY A 562 5.28 38.29 -77.57
CA GLY A 562 6.42 38.53 -78.46
C GLY A 562 7.51 37.45 -78.47
N ASP A 563 7.58 36.73 -79.60
CA ASP A 563 8.67 35.92 -80.16
C ASP A 563 9.84 35.54 -79.25
N GLU A 564 9.69 34.42 -78.55
CA GLU A 564 10.64 33.30 -78.47
C GLU A 564 9.91 32.13 -77.78
N ASP A 565 9.86 30.97 -78.43
CA ASP A 565 9.20 29.76 -77.91
C ASP A 565 9.95 29.19 -76.69
N GLU A 566 9.81 29.81 -75.53
CA GLU A 566 10.11 29.17 -74.24
C GLU A 566 8.79 28.77 -73.56
N VAL A 567 8.24 27.65 -74.02
CA VAL A 567 7.08 27.02 -73.38
C VAL A 567 7.45 26.66 -71.95
N ASP A 568 6.86 27.37 -70.99
CA ASP A 568 6.99 27.11 -69.56
C ASP A 568 6.38 25.72 -69.26
N ARG A 569 7.24 24.69 -69.26
CA ARG A 569 6.82 23.29 -69.09
C ARG A 569 6.24 23.07 -67.69
N PRO A 570 5.27 22.15 -67.54
CA PRO A 570 4.63 21.89 -66.25
C PRO A 570 5.68 21.56 -65.17
N PRO A 571 5.45 21.99 -63.92
CA PRO A 571 6.45 21.93 -62.84
C PRO A 571 7.00 20.52 -62.55
N ILE A 572 6.25 19.47 -62.89
CA ILE A 572 6.68 18.06 -62.81
C ILE A 572 7.86 17.76 -63.75
N VAL A 573 7.90 18.37 -64.94
CA VAL A 573 8.98 18.16 -65.92
C VAL A 573 10.28 18.83 -65.45
N ARG A 574 10.17 20.01 -64.81
CA ARG A 574 11.32 20.69 -64.17
C ARG A 574 11.89 19.89 -63.00
N LEU A 575 11.04 19.25 -62.20
CA LEU A 575 11.47 18.39 -61.09
C LEU A 575 12.19 17.13 -61.60
N ILE A 576 11.68 16.48 -62.66
CA ILE A 576 12.33 15.32 -63.28
C ILE A 576 13.69 15.70 -63.88
N GLU A 577 13.83 16.89 -64.48
CA GLU A 577 15.11 17.37 -64.98
C GLU A 577 16.10 17.74 -63.87
N GLN A 578 15.65 18.37 -62.78
CA GLN A 578 16.52 18.66 -61.63
C GLN A 578 17.01 17.38 -60.94
N VAL A 579 16.14 16.39 -60.77
CA VAL A 579 16.52 15.07 -60.24
C VAL A 579 17.49 14.37 -61.21
N LYS A 580 17.24 14.41 -62.53
CA LYS A 580 18.19 13.87 -63.53
C LYS A 580 19.55 14.57 -63.52
N ARG A 581 19.60 15.90 -63.33
CA ARG A 581 20.86 16.66 -63.19
C ARG A 581 21.59 16.34 -61.90
N PHE A 582 20.87 16.10 -60.81
CA PHE A 582 21.46 15.69 -59.54
C PHE A 582 22.09 14.29 -59.61
N PHE A 583 21.41 13.33 -60.28
CA PHE A 583 21.95 11.99 -60.52
C PHE A 583 23.10 11.95 -61.54
N SER A 584 23.10 12.82 -62.57
CA SER A 584 24.21 12.90 -63.53
C SER A 584 25.48 13.54 -62.95
N PHE A 585 25.33 14.43 -61.97
CA PHE A 585 26.44 15.01 -61.20
C PHE A 585 27.14 13.93 -60.36
N TRP A 586 26.39 13.08 -59.67
CA TRP A 586 26.94 11.93 -58.93
C TRP A 586 27.66 10.92 -59.83
N ARG A 587 27.12 10.64 -61.02
CA ARG A 587 27.72 9.72 -61.99
C ARG A 587 29.04 10.22 -62.61
N LYS A 588 29.34 11.52 -62.50
CA LYS A 588 30.60 12.14 -62.97
C LYS A 588 31.73 12.07 -61.94
N VAL A 589 31.42 11.88 -60.66
CA VAL A 589 32.39 11.80 -59.56
C VAL A 589 33.03 10.40 -59.46
N GLU A 590 32.42 9.37 -60.06
CA GLU A 590 32.87 7.97 -60.00
C GLU A 590 33.86 7.53 -61.10
N LYS A 591 34.36 8.40 -61.98
CA LYS A 591 35.40 8.00 -62.95
C LYS A 591 36.82 8.23 -62.39
N PRO A 592 37.61 7.16 -62.11
CA PRO A 592 39.00 7.31 -61.71
C PRO A 592 39.86 7.72 -62.93
N LYS A 593 40.83 8.62 -62.72
CA LYS A 593 41.91 8.83 -63.68
C LYS A 593 42.89 7.66 -63.59
N THR A 594 42.89 6.79 -64.59
CA THR A 594 44.04 5.95 -64.93
C THR A 594 44.93 6.68 -65.93
N ASP A 595 46.23 6.41 -65.79
CA ASP A 595 47.42 6.91 -66.49
C ASP A 595 47.97 8.28 -66.04
#